data_AF-A0A2V8V9W5-F1
#
_entry.id   AF-A0A2V8V9W5-F1
#
_cell.length_a   1.000
_cell.length_b   1.000
_cell.length_c   1.000
_cell.angle_alpha   90.00
_cell.angle_beta   90.00
_cell.angle_gamma   90.00
#
_symmetry.space_group_name_H-M   'P 1'
#
loop_
_entity.id
_entity.type
_entity.pdbx_description
1 polymer ?
#
loop_
_entity_poly.entity_id
_entity_poly.type
_entity_poly.pdbx_seq_one_letter_code
_entity_poly.pdbx_strand_id
1 'polypeptide(L)'
;MLEAARLKPGETVYDLGCGDGRIVIMAVRKFRAKAVGIELSMPIVKESTARVKGLGLEDQIRIIHANLLKVDLRPADVVTIYLLTTSNELLRPNSNAI
;
A
#
# COMPACT_ATOMS: atom_id res chain seq x y z
N MET A 1 -3.62 10.73 -7.19
CA MET A 1 -3.64 9.26 -7.29
C MET A 1 -4.98 8.68 -6.81
N LEU A 2 -5.32 8.74 -5.52
CA LEU A 2 -6.57 8.14 -5.00
C LEU A 2 -7.86 8.70 -5.63
N GLU A 3 -7.90 10.01 -5.92
CA GLU A 3 -9.03 10.63 -6.63
C GLU A 3 -9.12 10.14 -8.09
N ALA A 4 -7.98 9.99 -8.76
CA ALA A 4 -7.92 9.49 -10.14
C ALA A 4 -8.35 8.01 -10.21
N ALA A 5 -8.02 7.22 -9.19
CA ALA A 5 -8.50 5.86 -9.01
C ALA A 5 -9.99 5.78 -8.62
N ARG A 6 -10.64 6.91 -8.31
CA ARG A 6 -12.03 7.01 -7.87
C ARG A 6 -12.35 6.11 -6.67
N LEU A 7 -11.39 6.01 -5.74
CA LEU A 7 -11.55 5.20 -4.53
C LEU A 7 -12.81 5.61 -3.76
N LYS A 8 -13.63 4.63 -3.40
CA LYS A 8 -14.91 4.84 -2.71
C LYS A 8 -14.82 4.47 -1.22
N PRO A 9 -15.72 5.02 -0.38
CA PRO A 9 -15.89 4.55 0.99
C PRO A 9 -16.14 3.05 1.06
N GLY A 10 -15.46 2.37 1.98
CA GLY A 10 -15.57 0.93 2.20
C GLY A 10 -14.71 0.05 1.28
N GLU A 11 -14.18 0.58 0.17
CA GLU A 11 -13.24 -0.15 -0.69
C GLU A 11 -11.89 -0.36 0.03
N THR A 12 -11.15 -1.39 -0.38
CA THR A 12 -9.84 -1.74 0.15
C THR A 12 -8.75 -1.32 -0.82
N VAL A 13 -7.88 -0.41 -0.39
CA VAL A 13 -6.67 -0.02 -1.13
C VAL A 13 -5.46 -0.81 -0.68
N TYR A 14 -4.65 -1.27 -1.62
CA TYR A 14 -3.32 -1.83 -1.38
C TYR A 14 -2.26 -0.86 -1.88
N ASP A 15 -1.35 -0.45 -1.01
CA ASP A 15 -0.22 0.41 -1.36
C ASP A 15 1.08 -0.39 -1.35
N LEU A 16 1.66 -0.59 -2.53
CA LEU A 16 2.84 -1.44 -2.74
C LEU A 16 4.12 -0.60 -2.63
N GLY A 17 4.89 -0.83 -1.56
CA GLY A 17 6.01 0.04 -1.16
C GLY A 17 5.50 1.24 -0.36
N CYS A 18 4.73 0.99 0.70
CA CYS A 18 3.96 2.03 1.37
C CYS A 18 4.78 3.03 2.20
N GLY A 19 6.07 2.76 2.44
CA GLY A 19 6.97 3.71 3.09
C GLY A 19 6.44 4.21 4.45
N ASP A 20 6.37 5.53 4.60
CA ASP A 20 5.86 6.21 5.80
C ASP A 20 4.34 6.09 6.04
N GLY A 21 3.64 5.38 5.16
CA GLY A 21 2.21 5.13 5.25
C GLY A 21 1.32 6.28 4.80
N ARG A 22 1.86 7.32 4.13
CA ARG A 22 1.08 8.51 3.72
C ARG A 22 -0.16 8.18 2.90
N ILE A 23 -0.08 7.21 1.98
CA ILE A 23 -1.19 6.87 1.08
C ILE A 23 -2.26 6.11 1.84
N VAL A 24 -1.88 5.08 2.62
CA VAL A 24 -2.83 4.30 3.42
C VAL A 24 -3.53 5.16 4.47
N ILE A 25 -2.81 6.11 5.10
CA ILE A 25 -3.40 7.08 6.04
C ILE A 25 -4.38 8.01 5.33
N MET A 26 -4.02 8.52 4.15
CA MET A 26 -4.89 9.40 3.36
C MET A 26 -6.16 8.68 2.88
N ALA A 27 -6.03 7.42 2.45
CA ALA A 27 -7.15 6.59 2.01
C ALA A 27 -8.20 6.42 3.12
N VAL A 28 -7.76 6.07 4.33
CA VAL A 28 -8.67 5.92 5.47
C VAL A 28 -9.29 7.27 5.86
N ARG A 29 -8.48 8.32 6.05
CA ARG A 29 -8.97 9.60 6.57
C ARG A 29 -9.88 10.37 5.60
N LYS A 30 -9.53 10.43 4.33
CA LYS A 30 -10.24 11.25 3.33
C LYS A 30 -11.31 10.47 2.59
N PHE A 31 -11.07 9.19 2.32
CA PHE A 31 -11.95 8.37 1.48
C PHE A 31 -12.79 7.38 2.27
N ARG A 32 -12.55 7.22 3.59
CA ARG A 32 -13.24 6.22 4.43
C ARG A 32 -13.10 4.80 3.88
N ALA A 33 -11.96 4.53 3.26
CA ALA A 33 -11.56 3.23 2.76
C ALA A 33 -10.93 2.38 3.87
N LYS A 34 -10.68 1.11 3.59
CA LYS A 34 -9.71 0.28 4.32
C LYS A 34 -8.39 0.28 3.56
N ALA A 35 -7.27 0.07 4.26
CA ALA A 35 -5.98 0.12 3.60
C ALA A 35 -5.01 -0.97 4.08
N VAL A 36 -4.25 -1.50 3.13
CA VAL A 36 -3.14 -2.43 3.37
C VAL A 36 -1.87 -1.82 2.77
N GLY A 37 -0.86 -1.58 3.60
CA GLY A 37 0.46 -1.14 3.15
C GLY A 37 1.42 -2.32 3.10
N ILE A 38 2.09 -2.51 1.96
CA ILE A 38 3.13 -3.53 1.80
C ILE A 38 4.49 -2.84 1.81
N GLU A 39 5.40 -3.30 2.67
CA GLU A 39 6.75 -2.75 2.76
C GLU A 39 7.78 -3.87 2.95
N LEU A 40 8.92 -3.76 2.27
CA LEU A 40 9.99 -4.75 2.30
C LEU A 40 10.97 -4.49 3.45
N SER A 41 11.14 -3.24 3.86
CA SER A 41 12.04 -2.85 4.94
C SER A 41 11.38 -3.00 6.30
N MET A 42 11.79 -4.01 7.08
CA MET A 42 11.29 -4.23 8.44
C MET A 42 11.44 -3.00 9.37
N PRO A 43 12.52 -2.19 9.32
CA PRO A 43 12.59 -0.92 10.05
C PRO A 43 11.44 0.03 9.69
N ILE A 44 11.15 0.21 8.39
CA ILE A 44 10.06 1.09 7.93
C ILE A 44 8.70 0.52 8.32
N VAL A 45 8.51 -0.80 8.27
CA VAL A 45 7.27 -1.46 8.75
C VAL A 45 7.01 -1.11 10.22
N LYS A 46 8.05 -1.18 11.08
CA LYS A 46 7.91 -0.83 12.49
C LYS A 46 7.53 0.64 12.68
N GLU A 47 8.21 1.54 11.98
CA GLU A 47 7.96 2.98 12.06
C GLU A 47 6.55 3.34 11.58
N SER A 48 6.17 2.89 10.39
CA SER A 48 4.85 3.15 9.80
C SER A 48 3.72 2.52 10.62
N THR A 49 3.91 1.31 11.16
CA THR A 49 2.95 0.68 12.08
C THR A 49 2.79 1.51 13.35
N ALA A 50 3.89 1.97 13.95
CA ALA A 50 3.84 2.81 15.15
C ALA A 50 3.12 4.14 14.86
N ARG A 51 3.37 4.74 13.69
CA ARG A 51 2.66 5.95 13.22
C ARG A 51 1.16 5.70 13.07
N VAL A 52 0.75 4.61 12.41
CA VAL A 52 -0.66 4.23 12.25
C VAL A 52 -1.35 4.11 13.61
N LYS A 53 -0.72 3.40 14.55
CA LYS A 53 -1.22 3.26 15.94
C LYS A 53 -1.28 4.59 16.68
N GLY A 54 -0.24 5.41 16.57
CA GLY A 54 -0.21 6.75 17.19
C GLY A 54 -1.29 7.70 16.65
N LEU A 55 -1.87 7.37 15.49
CA LEU A 55 -2.99 8.10 14.90
C LEU A 55 -4.36 7.45 15.17
N GLY A 56 -4.42 6.31 15.87
CA GLY A 56 -5.65 5.57 16.16
C GLY A 56 -6.32 4.97 14.92
N LEU A 57 -5.53 4.54 13.93
CA LEU A 57 -6.02 4.03 12.64
C LEU A 57 -5.78 2.53 12.43
N GLU A 58 -5.31 1.81 13.46
CA GLU A 58 -4.92 0.40 13.39
C GLU A 58 -6.07 -0.56 13.04
N ASP A 59 -7.32 -0.17 13.29
CA ASP A 59 -8.49 -0.98 12.91
C ASP A 59 -8.81 -0.90 11.42
N GLN A 60 -8.27 0.11 10.73
CA GLN A 60 -8.57 0.41 9.32
C GLN A 60 -7.34 0.24 8.41
N ILE A 61 -6.14 0.27 8.98
CA ILE A 61 -4.86 0.17 8.26
C ILE A 61 -4.05 -0.99 8.79
N ARG A 62 -3.64 -1.88 7.87
CA ARG A 62 -2.67 -2.94 8.15
C ARG A 62 -1.38 -2.69 7.38
N ILE A 63 -0.25 -2.64 8.08
CA ILE A 63 1.08 -2.66 7.45
C ILE A 63 1.62 -4.09 7.49
N ILE A 64 2.15 -4.57 6.37
CA ILE A 64 2.64 -5.94 6.19
C ILE A 64 4.07 -5.90 5.69
N HIS A 65 4.96 -6.59 6.40
CA HIS A 65 6.31 -6.86 5.94
C HIS A 65 6.27 -7.96 4.87
N ALA A 66 6.42 -7.60 3.61
CA ALA A 66 6.41 -8.54 2.49
C ALA A 66 7.10 -7.98 1.24
N ASN A 67 7.53 -8.88 0.36
CA ASN A 67 7.90 -8.50 -1.00
C ASN A 67 6.63 -8.28 -1.83
N LEU A 68 6.43 -7.06 -2.31
CA LEU A 68 5.27 -6.66 -3.12
C LEU A 68 5.04 -7.54 -4.35
N LEU A 69 6.09 -8.12 -4.94
CA LEU A 69 6.00 -9.00 -6.11
C LEU A 69 5.36 -10.36 -5.79
N LYS A 70 5.17 -10.69 -4.50
CA LYS A 70 4.63 -11.97 -4.03
C LYS A 70 3.30 -11.83 -3.29
N VAL A 71 2.73 -10.63 -3.24
CA VAL A 71 1.48 -10.37 -2.52
C VAL A 71 0.28 -10.76 -3.39
N ASP A 72 -0.68 -11.43 -2.78
CA ASP A 72 -1.99 -11.68 -3.40
C ASP A 72 -2.82 -10.40 -3.39
N LEU A 73 -3.06 -9.85 -4.59
CA LEU A 73 -3.80 -8.60 -4.79
C LEU A 73 -5.29 -8.81 -5.05
N ARG A 74 -5.78 -10.05 -5.13
CA ARG A 74 -7.21 -10.33 -5.35
C ARG A 74 -8.16 -9.64 -4.36
N PRO A 75 -7.79 -9.41 -3.09
CA PRO A 75 -8.67 -8.67 -2.16
C PRO A 75 -8.68 -7.15 -2.35
N ALA A 76 -7.86 -6.58 -3.24
CA ALA A 76 -7.77 -5.14 -3.44
C ALA A 76 -8.82 -4.67 -4.44
N ASP A 77 -9.54 -3.59 -4.09
CA ASP A 77 -10.38 -2.86 -5.04
C ASP A 77 -9.53 -1.84 -5.83
N VAL A 78 -8.51 -1.28 -5.18
CA VAL A 78 -7.56 -0.33 -5.76
C VAL A 78 -6.14 -0.72 -5.36
N VAL A 79 -5.20 -0.66 -6.31
CA VAL A 79 -3.76 -0.82 -6.05
C VAL A 79 -3.05 0.49 -6.38
N THR A 80 -2.20 0.93 -5.48
CA THR A 80 -1.29 2.06 -5.68
C THR A 80 0.15 1.60 -5.62
N ILE A 81 0.98 2.20 -6.46
CA ILE A 81 2.42 1.94 -6.48
C ILE A 81 3.13 3.24 -6.80
N TYR A 82 4.03 3.65 -5.90
CA TYR A 82 4.87 4.83 -6.08
C TYR A 82 6.29 4.47 -5.65
N LEU A 83 7.05 3.94 -6.60
CA LEU A 83 8.42 3.53 -6.38
C LEU A 83 9.41 4.53 -6.97
N LEU A 84 10.65 4.47 -6.48
CA LEU A 84 11.78 5.10 -7.15
C LEU A 84 11.95 4.53 -8.56
N THR A 85 12.47 5.35 -9.48
CA THR A 85 12.62 4.98 -10.90
C THR A 85 13.43 3.71 -11.10
N THR A 86 14.43 3.45 -10.26
CA THR A 86 15.25 2.23 -10.27
C THR A 86 14.43 0.99 -9.86
N SER A 87 13.50 1.12 -8.93
CA SER A 87 12.63 0.04 -8.49
C SER A 87 11.52 -0.28 -9.51
N ASN A 88 11.18 0.64 -10.42
CA ASN A 88 10.25 0.35 -11.51
C ASN A 88 10.80 -0.68 -12.50
N GLU A 89 12.12 -0.87 -12.59
CA GLU A 89 12.70 -1.91 -13.45
C GLU A 89 12.28 -3.32 -13.00
N LEU A 90 12.12 -3.52 -11.69
CA LEU A 90 11.63 -4.77 -11.10
C LEU A 90 10.16 -5.06 -11.45
N LEU A 91 9.42 -4.06 -11.94
CA LEU A 91 8.02 -4.17 -12.36
C LEU A 91 7.87 -4.31 -13.88
N ARG A 92 8.97 -4.28 -14.64
CA ARG A 92 8.89 -4.50 -16.09
C ARG A 92 8.33 -5.91 -16.34
N PRO A 93 7.41 -6.09 -17.31
CA PRO A 93 6.93 -7.40 -17.67
C PRO A 93 8.13 -8.30 -18.01
N ASN A 94 8.29 -9.41 -17.28
CA ASN A 94 9.26 -10.43 -17.68
C ASN A 94 8.80 -11.00 -19.01
N SER A 95 9.59 -10.82 -20.08
CA SER A 95 9.30 -11.33 -21.42
C SER A 95 9.41 -12.87 -21.54
N ASN A 96 9.56 -13.60 -20.44
CA ASN A 96 9.68 -15.07 -20.41
C ASN A 96 8.38 -15.76 -19.98
N ALA A 97 7.25 -15.27 -20.49
CA ALA A 97 5.97 -15.96 -20.44
C ALA A 97 5.37 -16.01 -21.85
N ILE A 98 6.04 -16.75 -22.74
CA ILE A 98 5.47 -17.35 -23.96
C ILE A 98 6.01 -18.78 -24.02
#